data_AF-A0A9W6KER8-F1
#
_entry.id   AF-A0A9W6KER8-F1
#
_cell.length_a   1.000
_cell.length_b   1.000
_cell.length_c   1.000
_cell.angle_alpha   90.00
_cell.angle_beta   90.00
_cell.angle_gamma   90.00
#
_symmetry.space_group_name_H-M   'P 1'
#
loop_
_entity.id
_entity.type
_entity.pdbx_description
1 polymer ?
#
loop_
_entity_poly.entity_id
_entity_poly.type
_entity_poly.pdbx_seq_one_letter_code
_entity_poly.pdbx_strand_id
1 'polypeptide(L)'
;MPQHLTSGVIPWRPIEQHPQIQAFLTARLADHQGWSIRDAKRLLNVWQLHERLLAAASPITDPDARLERAEHLILLAEIITRWPSLQRSLHSAYPAGRGLQVLAAAADDDTAWTRAVTEVVGDRAIEPDALPELRRLLRLHAGLAVARLAATLS
;
A
#
# COMPACT_ATOMS: atom_id res chain seq x y z
N MET A 1 34.36 -27.67 30.93
CA MET A 1 34.27 -26.98 29.62
C MET A 1 34.15 -28.03 28.53
N PRO A 2 33.45 -27.81 27.40
CA PRO A 2 32.76 -26.60 26.90
C PRO A 2 31.21 -26.76 26.94
N GLN A 3 30.42 -25.74 27.25
CA GLN A 3 29.96 -24.64 26.37
C GLN A 3 29.30 -25.13 25.06
N HIS A 4 27.99 -25.41 25.11
CA HIS A 4 27.13 -25.24 23.94
C HIS A 4 26.56 -23.83 23.97
N LEU A 5 27.23 -22.97 23.21
CA LEU A 5 26.85 -21.59 22.95
C LEU A 5 25.59 -21.56 22.07
N THR A 6 24.68 -20.69 22.51
CA THR A 6 23.80 -19.86 21.70
C THR A 6 22.79 -20.58 20.81
N SER A 7 21.58 -20.75 21.36
CA SER A 7 20.35 -20.60 20.59
C SER A 7 20.41 -19.22 19.92
N GLY A 8 20.85 -19.19 18.66
CA GLY A 8 20.91 -17.97 17.86
C GLY A 8 19.49 -17.50 17.57
N VAL A 9 18.91 -16.77 18.52
CA VAL A 9 17.82 -15.84 18.19
C VAL A 9 18.46 -14.82 17.27
N ILE A 10 18.34 -15.04 15.96
CA ILE A 10 18.66 -14.00 14.98
C ILE A 10 17.77 -12.83 15.40
N PRO A 11 18.32 -11.69 15.87
CA PRO A 11 17.49 -10.55 16.21
C PRO A 11 16.73 -10.22 14.94
N TRP A 12 15.41 -10.29 15.01
CA TRP A 12 14.52 -9.89 13.92
C TRP A 12 14.97 -8.49 13.51
N ARG A 13 15.68 -8.39 12.38
CA ARG A 13 15.94 -7.08 11.79
C ARG A 13 14.55 -6.48 11.58
N PRO A 14 14.29 -5.24 12.02
CA PRO A 14 13.02 -4.57 11.74
C PRO A 14 12.68 -4.82 10.27
N ILE A 15 11.41 -5.07 9.93
CA ILE A 15 11.01 -5.42 8.56
C ILE A 15 11.52 -4.40 7.52
N GLU A 16 11.77 -3.17 7.97
CA GLU A 16 12.40 -2.06 7.25
C GLU A 16 13.83 -2.32 6.76
N GLN A 17 14.58 -3.19 7.43
CA GLN A 17 15.94 -3.59 7.08
C GLN A 17 15.98 -4.87 6.25
N HIS A 18 14.82 -5.46 5.92
CA HIS A 18 14.78 -6.65 5.08
C HIS A 18 15.17 -6.27 3.64
N PRO A 19 16.13 -6.95 2.99
CA PRO A 19 16.64 -6.56 1.67
C PRO A 19 15.56 -6.44 0.60
N GLN A 20 14.59 -7.35 0.59
CA GLN A 20 13.45 -7.31 -0.35
C GLN A 20 12.60 -6.05 -0.16
N ILE A 21 12.35 -5.66 1.08
CA ILE A 21 11.55 -4.47 1.40
C ILE A 21 12.30 -3.21 1.03
N GLN A 22 13.61 -3.15 1.28
CA GLN A 22 14.45 -2.04 0.84
C GLN A 22 14.47 -1.92 -0.68
N ALA A 23 14.67 -3.04 -1.40
CA ALA A 23 14.66 -3.06 -2.85
C ALA A 23 13.31 -2.61 -3.43
N PHE A 24 12.21 -3.13 -2.86
CA PHE A 24 10.86 -2.75 -3.27
C PHE A 24 10.61 -1.26 -3.05
N LEU A 25 10.91 -0.74 -1.87
CA LEU A 25 10.77 0.67 -1.53
C LEU A 25 11.63 1.57 -2.45
N THR A 26 12.88 1.20 -2.71
CA THR A 26 13.75 1.92 -3.64
C THR A 26 13.17 1.93 -5.05
N ALA A 27 12.64 0.80 -5.53
CA ALA A 27 11.98 0.73 -6.83
C ALA A 27 10.74 1.65 -6.89
N ARG A 28 9.89 1.66 -5.85
CA ARG A 28 8.71 2.56 -5.79
C ARG A 28 9.09 4.03 -5.82
N LEU A 29 10.13 4.43 -5.07
CA LEU A 29 10.63 5.80 -5.06
C LEU A 29 11.27 6.21 -6.40
N ALA A 30 11.89 5.27 -7.12
CA ALA A 30 12.51 5.51 -8.41
C ALA A 30 11.52 5.52 -9.59
N ASP A 31 10.40 4.78 -9.51
CA ASP A 31 9.35 4.69 -10.54
C ASP A 31 8.70 6.05 -10.86
N HIS A 32 8.92 7.06 -10.02
CA HIS A 32 8.32 8.37 -10.17
C HIS A 32 9.37 9.49 -10.09
N GLN A 33 9.61 10.14 -11.23
CA GLN A 33 10.55 11.27 -11.34
C GLN A 33 10.09 12.55 -10.62
N GLY A 34 8.91 12.56 -10.00
CA GLY A 34 8.32 13.72 -9.32
C GLY A 34 8.36 13.69 -7.78
N TRP A 35 8.92 12.66 -7.14
CA TRP A 35 8.96 12.62 -5.67
C TRP A 35 9.84 13.74 -5.13
N SER A 36 9.25 14.61 -4.31
CA SER A 36 10.06 15.44 -3.44
C SER A 36 10.58 14.63 -2.26
N ILE A 37 11.65 15.09 -1.62
CA ILE A 37 12.15 14.53 -0.35
C ILE A 37 11.03 14.49 0.71
N ARG A 38 10.12 15.47 0.68
CA ARG A 38 8.98 15.54 1.61
C ARG A 38 8.00 14.40 1.35
N ASP A 39 7.71 14.09 0.09
CA ASP A 39 6.81 13.01 -0.26
C ASP A 39 7.41 11.68 0.20
N ALA A 40 8.70 11.45 -0.07
CA ALA A 40 9.38 10.21 0.30
C ALA A 40 9.32 9.99 1.81
N LYS A 41 9.61 11.04 2.59
CA LYS A 41 9.46 11.01 4.05
C LYS A 41 8.02 10.70 4.48
N ARG A 42 7.02 11.30 3.82
CA ARG A 42 5.61 11.06 4.14
C ARG A 42 5.22 9.62 3.88
N LEU A 43 5.67 9.01 2.77
CA LEU A 43 5.39 7.61 2.45
C LEU A 43 5.97 6.72 3.55
N LEU A 44 7.24 6.92 3.90
CA LEU A 44 7.90 6.14 4.95
C LEU A 44 7.15 6.24 6.28
N ASN A 45 6.79 7.45 6.70
CA ASN A 45 6.05 7.67 7.94
C ASN A 45 4.68 6.97 7.94
N VAL A 46 3.93 7.05 6.83
CA VAL A 46 2.63 6.39 6.70
C VAL A 46 2.80 4.88 6.75
N TRP A 47 3.76 4.33 6.02
CA TRP A 47 4.04 2.90 6.01
C TRP A 47 4.45 2.38 7.40
N GLN A 48 5.46 3.00 8.03
CA GLN A 48 5.96 2.60 9.35
C GLN A 48 4.92 2.75 10.47
N LEU A 49 4.00 3.72 10.35
CA LEU A 49 2.87 3.83 11.27
C LEU A 49 1.95 2.61 11.17
N HIS A 50 1.50 2.27 9.96
CA HIS A 50 0.58 1.16 9.76
C HIS A 50 1.23 -0.21 10.01
N GLU A 51 2.52 -0.37 9.71
CA GLU A 51 3.24 -1.60 10.05
C GLU A 51 3.25 -1.84 11.56
N ARG A 52 3.61 -0.80 12.34
CA ARG A 52 3.62 -0.90 13.81
C ARG A 52 2.23 -1.19 14.38
N LEU A 53 1.21 -0.53 13.85
CA LEU A 53 -0.18 -0.75 14.28
C LEU A 53 -0.61 -2.21 14.01
N LEU A 54 -0.37 -2.73 12.81
CA LEU A 54 -0.75 -4.09 12.45
C LEU A 54 0.15 -5.15 13.09
N ALA A 55 1.42 -4.87 13.32
CA ALA A 55 2.31 -5.76 14.06
C ALA A 55 1.82 -5.96 15.51
N ALA A 56 1.23 -4.92 16.12
CA ALA A 56 0.64 -5.00 17.45
C ALA A 56 -0.76 -5.65 17.45
N ALA A 57 -1.64 -5.26 16.51
CA ALA A 57 -3.04 -5.70 16.50
C ALA A 57 -3.26 -7.08 15.86
N SER A 58 -2.42 -7.47 14.90
CA SER A 58 -2.57 -8.70 14.11
C SER A 58 -1.17 -9.22 13.73
N PRO A 59 -0.42 -9.78 14.69
CA PRO A 59 0.92 -10.27 14.44
C PRO A 59 0.89 -11.43 13.45
N ILE A 60 1.82 -11.43 12.50
CA ILE A 60 2.04 -12.50 11.53
C ILE A 60 3.33 -13.21 11.93
N THR A 61 3.25 -14.52 12.14
CA THR A 61 4.40 -15.38 12.47
C THR A 61 5.11 -15.91 11.22
N ASP A 62 4.38 -16.08 10.12
CA ASP A 62 4.92 -16.50 8.83
C ASP A 62 5.77 -15.37 8.19
N PRO A 63 7.07 -15.61 7.93
CA PRO A 63 7.94 -14.60 7.32
C PRO A 63 7.46 -14.10 5.95
N ASP A 64 6.96 -14.99 5.10
CA ASP A 64 6.57 -14.65 3.73
C ASP A 64 5.30 -13.79 3.72
N ALA A 65 4.27 -14.20 4.47
CA ALA A 65 3.08 -13.37 4.66
C ALA A 65 3.39 -12.01 5.31
N ARG A 66 4.42 -11.93 6.15
CA ARG A 66 4.86 -10.65 6.74
C ARG A 66 5.52 -9.74 5.69
N LEU A 67 6.32 -10.29 4.79
CA LEU A 67 6.90 -9.56 3.67
C LEU A 67 5.83 -9.05 2.70
N GLU A 68 4.90 -9.93 2.32
CA GLU A 68 3.78 -9.58 1.45
C GLU A 68 2.94 -8.45 2.05
N ARG A 69 2.60 -8.53 3.35
CA ARG A 69 1.89 -7.44 4.05
C ARG A 69 2.69 -6.14 4.00
N ALA A 70 4.01 -6.19 4.18
CA ALA A 70 4.84 -4.98 4.15
C ALA A 70 4.84 -4.33 2.76
N GLU A 71 4.91 -5.11 1.68
CA GLU A 71 4.79 -4.61 0.31
C GLU A 71 3.43 -3.97 0.05
N HIS A 72 2.34 -4.62 0.49
CA HIS A 72 1.00 -4.05 0.40
C HIS A 72 0.85 -2.74 1.17
N LEU A 73 1.45 -2.63 2.36
CA LEU A 73 1.44 -1.38 3.13
C LEU A 73 2.26 -0.27 2.46
N ILE A 74 3.36 -0.60 1.79
CA ILE A 74 4.14 0.38 1.01
C ILE A 74 3.29 0.92 -0.14
N LEU A 75 2.61 0.05 -0.89
CA LEU A 75 1.71 0.45 -1.97
C LEU A 75 0.54 1.30 -1.45
N LEU A 76 -0.04 0.93 -0.30
CA LEU A 76 -1.08 1.73 0.34
C LEU A 76 -0.55 3.11 0.77
N ALA A 77 0.65 3.16 1.37
CA ALA A 77 1.27 4.42 1.75
C ALA A 77 1.55 5.30 0.52
N GLU A 78 1.96 4.71 -0.61
CA GLU A 78 2.10 5.41 -1.89
C GLU A 78 0.77 6.00 -2.35
N ILE A 79 -0.32 5.22 -2.34
CA ILE A 79 -1.67 5.71 -2.70
C ILE A 79 -2.08 6.91 -1.84
N ILE A 80 -1.87 6.80 -0.52
CA ILE A 80 -2.25 7.83 0.46
C ILE A 80 -1.44 9.12 0.25
N THR A 81 -0.15 8.99 -0.01
CA THR A 81 0.75 10.13 -0.09
C THR A 81 0.65 10.87 -1.40
N ARG A 82 0.45 10.13 -2.49
CA ARG A 82 0.48 10.68 -3.84
C ARG A 82 -0.83 11.31 -4.27
N TRP A 83 -1.97 10.76 -3.85
CA TRP A 83 -3.29 11.25 -4.26
C TRP A 83 -4.13 11.68 -3.06
N PRO A 84 -3.73 12.73 -2.32
CA PRO A 84 -4.46 13.19 -1.15
C PRO A 84 -5.90 13.65 -1.48
N SER A 85 -6.12 14.18 -2.68
CA SER A 85 -7.43 14.60 -3.22
C SER A 85 -8.42 13.42 -3.30
N LEU A 86 -7.94 12.21 -3.59
CA LEU A 86 -8.75 11.00 -3.74
C LEU A 86 -9.12 10.34 -2.41
N GLN A 87 -8.42 10.62 -1.30
CA GLN A 87 -8.52 9.82 -0.08
C GLN A 87 -9.94 9.73 0.48
N ARG A 88 -10.68 10.86 0.50
CA ARG A 88 -12.07 10.84 0.95
C ARG A 88 -12.91 9.85 0.13
N SER A 89 -12.76 9.88 -1.20
CA SER A 89 -13.49 9.00 -2.10
C SER A 89 -13.06 7.55 -1.95
N LEU A 90 -11.76 7.29 -1.81
CA LEU A 90 -11.19 5.94 -1.68
C LEU A 90 -11.63 5.24 -0.38
N HIS A 91 -11.76 5.98 0.73
CA HIS A 91 -12.20 5.45 2.02
C HIS A 91 -13.73 5.47 2.23
N SER A 92 -14.48 6.14 1.36
CA SER A 92 -15.94 6.17 1.44
C SER A 92 -16.55 4.80 1.15
N ALA A 93 -17.72 4.52 1.73
CA ALA A 93 -18.47 3.29 1.48
C ALA A 93 -19.39 3.45 0.26
N TYR A 94 -19.46 2.40 -0.55
CA TYR A 94 -20.29 2.24 -1.73
C TYR A 94 -20.96 0.86 -1.66
N PRO A 95 -22.02 0.59 -2.46
CA PRO A 95 -22.72 -0.69 -2.43
C PRO A 95 -21.80 -1.92 -2.60
N ALA A 96 -20.75 -1.80 -3.41
CA ALA A 96 -19.79 -2.88 -3.67
C ALA A 96 -18.57 -2.91 -2.74
N GLY A 97 -18.49 -2.02 -1.74
CA GLY A 97 -17.37 -1.94 -0.79
C GLY A 97 -16.82 -0.52 -0.63
N ARG A 98 -15.58 -0.39 -0.17
CA ARG A 98 -14.89 0.91 -0.10
C ARG A 98 -14.45 1.37 -1.48
N GLY A 99 -14.34 2.68 -1.70
CA GLY A 99 -13.98 3.24 -3.01
C GLY A 99 -12.71 2.63 -3.62
N LEU A 100 -11.66 2.40 -2.81
CA LEU A 100 -10.45 1.73 -3.29
C LEU A 100 -10.71 0.26 -3.72
N GLN A 101 -11.61 -0.46 -3.03
CA GLN A 101 -11.99 -1.82 -3.39
C GLN A 101 -12.79 -1.84 -4.70
N VAL A 102 -13.70 -0.89 -4.88
CA VAL A 102 -14.50 -0.73 -6.11
C VAL A 102 -13.57 -0.47 -7.31
N LEU A 103 -12.60 0.44 -7.18
CA LEU A 103 -11.62 0.72 -8.23
C LEU A 103 -10.69 -0.47 -8.47
N ALA A 104 -10.18 -1.12 -7.43
CA ALA A 104 -9.28 -2.26 -7.56
C ALA A 104 -9.95 -3.46 -8.26
N ALA A 105 -11.22 -3.73 -7.97
CA ALA A 105 -11.97 -4.80 -8.64
C ALA A 105 -12.21 -4.52 -10.14
N ALA A 106 -12.21 -3.25 -10.54
CA ALA A 106 -12.45 -2.82 -11.90
C ALA A 106 -11.15 -2.55 -12.70
N ALA A 107 -9.97 -2.67 -12.09
CA ALA A 107 -8.72 -2.18 -12.65
C ALA A 107 -8.38 -2.78 -14.02
N ASP A 108 -8.70 -4.06 -14.25
CA ASP A 108 -8.36 -4.79 -15.47
C ASP A 108 -9.39 -4.70 -16.62
N ASP A 109 -10.55 -4.09 -16.40
CA ASP A 109 -11.62 -3.94 -17.40
C ASP A 109 -11.91 -2.45 -17.64
N ASP A 110 -11.74 -1.97 -18.87
CA ASP A 110 -11.93 -0.55 -19.22
C ASP A 110 -13.36 -0.04 -19.01
N THR A 111 -14.34 -0.89 -19.27
CA THR A 111 -15.76 -0.55 -19.11
C THR A 111 -16.15 -0.58 -17.65
N ALA A 112 -15.66 -1.55 -16.88
CA ALA A 112 -15.83 -1.57 -15.42
C ALA A 112 -15.12 -0.39 -14.77
N TRP A 113 -13.89 -0.07 -15.19
CA TRP A 113 -13.09 1.02 -14.65
C TRP A 113 -13.79 2.37 -14.83
N THR A 114 -14.28 2.66 -16.02
CA THR A 114 -15.00 3.91 -16.31
C THR A 114 -16.21 4.07 -15.37
N ARG A 115 -17.01 3.01 -15.20
CA ARG A 115 -18.17 3.02 -14.29
C ARG A 115 -17.76 3.22 -12.84
N ALA A 116 -16.74 2.49 -12.38
CA ALA A 116 -16.21 2.59 -11.02
C ALA A 116 -15.65 3.99 -10.71
N VAL A 117 -14.96 4.61 -11.67
CA VAL A 117 -14.49 6.00 -11.55
C VAL A 117 -15.66 6.97 -11.41
N THR A 118 -16.68 6.86 -12.26
CA THR A 118 -17.88 7.71 -12.17
C THR A 118 -18.57 7.56 -10.81
N GLU A 119 -18.71 6.34 -10.31
CA GLU A 119 -19.33 6.07 -9.00
C GLU A 119 -18.50 6.62 -7.83
N VAL A 120 -17.19 6.36 -7.81
CA VAL A 120 -16.32 6.68 -6.67
C VAL A 120 -15.86 8.14 -6.68
N VAL A 121 -15.40 8.61 -7.83
CA VAL A 121 -14.78 9.94 -7.95
C VAL A 121 -15.83 10.98 -8.28
N GLY A 122 -16.76 10.66 -9.19
CA GLY A 122 -17.75 11.61 -9.72
C GLY A 122 -17.09 12.80 -10.41
N ASP A 123 -17.69 13.98 -10.28
CA ASP A 123 -17.21 15.23 -10.91
C ASP A 123 -16.12 15.96 -10.10
N ARG A 124 -15.48 15.28 -9.16
CA ARG A 124 -14.45 15.91 -8.30
C ARG A 124 -13.23 16.31 -9.14
N ALA A 125 -12.76 17.52 -8.91
CA ALA A 125 -11.49 17.98 -9.45
C ALA A 125 -10.34 17.16 -8.86
N ILE A 126 -9.59 16.51 -9.75
CA ILE A 126 -8.44 15.67 -9.45
C ILE A 126 -7.31 16.00 -10.41
N GLU A 127 -6.09 15.65 -10.03
CA GLU A 127 -4.92 15.81 -10.89
C GLU A 127 -5.10 14.95 -12.18
N PRO A 128 -4.76 15.48 -13.38
CA PRO A 128 -5.07 14.81 -14.66
C PRO A 128 -4.59 13.36 -14.76
N ASP A 129 -3.42 13.07 -14.19
CA ASP A 129 -2.78 11.76 -14.27
C ASP A 129 -3.14 10.84 -13.09
N ALA A 130 -3.91 11.33 -12.10
CA ALA A 130 -4.16 10.58 -10.87
C ALA A 130 -4.85 9.24 -11.10
N LEU A 131 -5.89 9.20 -11.92
CA LEU A 131 -6.64 7.97 -12.18
C LEU A 131 -5.91 7.00 -13.11
N PRO A 132 -5.32 7.43 -14.24
CA PRO A 132 -4.48 6.55 -15.05
C PRO A 132 -3.36 5.90 -14.23
N GLU A 133 -2.68 6.67 -13.39
CA GLU A 133 -1.55 6.17 -12.60
C GLU A 133 -1.99 5.28 -11.44
N LEU A 134 -3.08 5.62 -10.75
CA LEU A 134 -3.70 4.76 -9.74
C LEU A 134 -4.13 3.42 -10.37
N ARG A 135 -4.79 3.47 -11.54
CA ARG A 135 -5.18 2.26 -12.27
C ARG A 135 -3.97 1.40 -12.59
N ARG A 136 -2.91 2.00 -13.14
CA ARG A 136 -1.66 1.30 -13.45
C ARG A 136 -1.11 0.59 -12.21
N LEU A 137 -1.05 1.28 -11.07
CA LEU A 137 -0.60 0.70 -9.81
C LEU A 137 -1.48 -0.49 -9.39
N LEU A 138 -2.80 -0.35 -9.45
CA LEU A 138 -3.75 -1.40 -9.08
C LEU A 138 -3.71 -2.64 -9.99
N ARG A 139 -3.35 -2.48 -11.27
CA ARG A 139 -3.19 -3.59 -12.23
C ARG A 139 -1.85 -4.31 -12.10
N LEU A 140 -0.77 -3.55 -11.92
CA LEU A 140 0.59 -4.10 -11.88
C LEU A 140 0.92 -4.78 -10.55
N HIS A 141 0.20 -4.42 -9.50
CA HIS A 141 0.37 -4.96 -8.17
C HIS A 141 -0.92 -5.63 -7.70
N ALA A 142 -0.88 -6.34 -6.58
CA ALA A 142 -2.04 -6.99 -5.98
C ALA A 142 -3.06 -5.96 -5.44
N GLY A 143 -3.65 -5.14 -6.32
CA GLY A 143 -4.48 -3.99 -5.97
C GLY A 143 -5.68 -4.36 -5.11
N LEU A 144 -6.29 -5.53 -5.34
CA LEU A 144 -7.34 -6.06 -4.47
C LEU A 144 -6.85 -6.38 -3.06
N ALA A 145 -5.64 -6.94 -2.91
CA ALA A 145 -5.06 -7.22 -1.59
C ALA A 145 -4.72 -5.93 -0.85
N VAL A 146 -4.16 -4.93 -1.55
CA VAL A 146 -3.93 -3.57 -1.03
C VAL A 146 -5.25 -2.92 -0.57
N ALA A 147 -6.31 -3.03 -1.38
CA ALA A 147 -7.61 -2.46 -1.06
C ALA A 147 -8.29 -3.15 0.14
N ARG A 148 -8.16 -4.48 0.26
CA ARG A 148 -8.62 -5.23 1.44
C ARG A 148 -7.85 -4.79 2.69
N LEU A 149 -6.54 -4.65 2.58
CA LEU A 149 -5.71 -4.17 3.69
C LEU A 149 -6.12 -2.77 4.13
N ALA A 150 -6.35 -1.84 3.19
CA ALA A 150 -6.82 -0.49 3.51
C ALA A 150 -8.15 -0.49 4.27
N ALA A 151 -9.07 -1.41 3.93
CA ALA A 151 -10.35 -1.54 4.61
C ALA A 151 -10.23 -2.04 6.07
N THR A 152 -9.13 -2.72 6.43
CA THR A 152 -8.85 -3.13 7.83
C THR A 152 -8.28 -1.99 8.69
N LEU A 153 -7.83 -0.91 8.06
CA LEU A 153 -7.17 0.23 8.70
C LEU A 153 -8.11 1.45 8.88
N SER A 154 -9.35 1.35 8.38
CA SER A 154 -10.37 2.42 8.39
C SER A 154 -11.48 2.12 9.40
#